data_AF-A0A819WQK7-F1
#
_entry.id   AF-A0A819WQK7-F1
#
_cell.length_a   1.000
_cell.length_b   1.000
_cell.length_c   1.000
_cell.angle_alpha   90.00
_cell.angle_beta   90.00
_cell.angle_gamma   90.00
#
_symmetry.space_group_name_H-M   'P 1'
#
loop_
_entity.id
_entity.type
_entity.pdbx_description
1 polymer ?
#
loop_
_entity_poly.entity_id
_entity_poly.type
_entity_poly.pdbx_seq_one_letter_code
_entity_poly.pdbx_strand_id
1 'polypeptide(L)'
;MLLQNWSTIYCMDVSSHNKLDDVIIRTKFSSLHGTADNRGIFYAILYAGTLDNSTLNNDSTISTEKTENKVTPTTIEVTRMDIQEVYFHRISTRRSSDICIARCVDDLDRLFFSVETSDDGQYLIASISKGTLRENKLWFLSLSKSSNSIVEKPDWIKLD
;
A
#
# COMPACT_ATOMS: atom_id res chain seq x y z
N MET A 1 15.04 -0.98 -22.41
CA MET A 1 15.31 -1.55 -21.07
C MET A 1 15.53 -0.39 -20.11
N LEU A 2 14.46 0.14 -19.52
CA LEU A 2 14.58 1.24 -18.57
C LEU A 2 14.90 0.63 -17.20
N LEU A 3 16.13 0.84 -16.73
CA LEU A 3 16.48 0.68 -15.32
C LEU A 3 15.60 1.65 -14.54
N GLN A 4 14.50 1.16 -13.98
CA GLN A 4 13.69 1.94 -13.06
C GLN A 4 14.47 2.10 -11.75
N ASN A 5 14.74 3.34 -11.36
CA ASN A 5 15.38 3.67 -10.09
C ASN A 5 14.41 3.39 -8.94
N TRP A 6 14.52 2.19 -8.35
CA TRP A 6 13.83 1.81 -7.12
C TRP A 6 14.59 2.32 -5.91
N SER A 7 13.85 2.65 -4.85
CA SER A 7 14.42 3.08 -3.57
C SER A 7 14.33 1.95 -2.54
N THR A 8 15.34 1.92 -1.67
CA THR A 8 15.36 1.13 -0.44
C THR A 8 15.40 2.09 0.74
N ILE A 9 14.52 1.91 1.70
CA ILE A 9 14.46 2.68 2.94
C ILE A 9 15.14 1.87 4.04
N TYR A 10 15.96 2.55 4.83
CA TYR A 10 16.60 2.02 6.02
C TYR A 10 16.24 2.92 7.20
N CYS A 11 16.15 2.34 8.40
CA CYS A 11 15.96 3.10 9.63
C CYS A 11 17.29 3.23 10.39
N MET A 12 17.45 4.33 11.12
CA MET A 12 18.63 4.64 11.92
C MET A 12 18.20 5.33 13.20
N ASP A 13 18.84 4.97 14.31
CA ASP A 13 18.76 5.75 15.54
C ASP A 13 19.64 7.01 15.41
N VAL A 14 19.03 8.18 15.52
CA VAL A 14 19.73 9.46 15.29
C VAL A 14 20.77 9.74 16.37
N SER A 15 20.53 9.33 17.61
CA SER A 15 21.42 9.65 18.73
C SER A 15 22.75 8.88 18.67
N SER A 16 22.67 7.60 18.29
CA SER A 16 23.80 6.68 18.24
C SER A 16 24.38 6.50 16.84
N HIS A 17 23.68 6.97 15.81
CA HIS A 17 23.98 6.71 14.39
C HIS A 17 23.97 5.22 14.02
N ASN A 18 23.37 4.38 14.87
CA ASN A 18 23.26 2.96 14.60
C ASN A 18 22.14 2.71 13.60
N LYS A 19 22.49 2.05 12.50
CA LYS A 19 21.51 1.52 11.56
C LYS A 19 20.70 0.42 12.24
N LEU A 20 19.38 0.46 12.08
CA LEU A 20 18.49 -0.59 12.56
C LEU A 20 18.37 -1.71 11.51
N ASP A 21 17.83 -2.85 11.92
CA ASP A 21 17.66 -4.02 11.04
C ASP A 21 16.51 -3.83 10.02
N ASP A 22 15.78 -2.72 10.09
CA ASP A 22 14.68 -2.38 9.20
C ASP A 22 15.18 -2.12 7.77
N VAL A 23 14.60 -2.85 6.81
CA VAL A 23 14.89 -2.71 5.38
C VAL A 23 13.61 -2.82 4.56
N ILE A 24 13.17 -1.69 3.97
CA ILE A 24 12.00 -1.64 3.09
C ILE A 24 12.46 -1.46 1.65
N ILE A 25 12.34 -2.51 0.84
CA ILE A 25 12.76 -2.52 -0.56
C ILE A 25 11.61 -2.19 -1.51
N ARG A 26 11.98 -1.85 -2.76
CA ARG A 26 11.05 -1.67 -3.89
C ARG A 26 10.04 -0.54 -3.68
N THR A 27 10.46 0.51 -2.98
CA THR A 27 9.64 1.72 -2.85
C THR A 27 9.92 2.68 -4.00
N LYS A 28 8.92 3.47 -4.37
CA LYS A 28 9.05 4.53 -5.37
C LYS A 28 8.02 5.62 -5.08
N PHE A 29 8.43 6.88 -5.07
CA PHE A 29 7.58 8.05 -4.76
C PHE A 29 6.78 7.93 -3.44
N SER A 30 7.28 7.15 -2.50
CA SER A 30 6.59 6.86 -1.24
C SER A 30 6.78 8.01 -0.26
N SER A 31 5.68 8.59 0.22
CA SER A 31 5.72 9.43 1.42
C SER A 31 5.95 8.54 2.64
N LEU A 32 6.72 9.04 3.62
CA LEU A 32 6.99 8.35 4.88
C LEU A 32 6.41 9.19 6.01
N HIS A 33 5.35 8.70 6.64
CA HIS A 33 4.69 9.40 7.74
C HIS A 33 4.65 8.54 8.99
N GLY A 34 5.13 9.10 10.10
CA GLY A 34 5.21 8.40 11.38
C GLY A 34 3.88 8.35 12.12
N THR A 35 3.71 7.33 12.95
CA THR A 35 2.67 7.32 13.99
C THR A 35 3.02 8.30 15.12
N ALA A 36 2.01 8.84 15.80
CA ALA A 36 2.21 9.79 16.90
C ALA A 36 3.05 9.24 18.06
N ASP A 37 3.07 7.92 18.25
CA ASP A 37 3.88 7.25 19.26
C ASP A 37 5.33 6.98 18.80
N ASN A 38 5.72 7.40 17.59
CA ASN A 38 7.03 7.20 16.97
C ASN A 38 7.45 5.73 16.82
N ARG A 39 6.49 4.79 16.77
CA ARG A 39 6.76 3.34 16.71
C ARG A 39 6.65 2.73 15.33
N GLY A 40 6.26 3.51 14.33
CA GLY A 40 6.19 3.01 12.96
C GLY A 40 5.96 4.10 11.94
N ILE A 41 6.00 3.68 10.69
CA ILE A 41 5.85 4.54 9.51
C ILE A 41 4.84 3.94 8.55
N PHE A 42 4.03 4.80 7.96
CA PHE A 42 3.21 4.49 6.81
C PHE A 42 3.99 4.77 5.54
N TYR A 43 3.87 3.87 4.57
CA TYR A 43 4.51 4.02 3.27
C TYR A 43 3.68 3.33 2.19
N ALA A 44 3.78 3.82 0.96
CA ALA A 44 3.17 3.19 -0.19
C ALA A 44 4.21 2.43 -1.05
N ILE A 45 3.82 1.29 -1.60
CA ILE A 45 4.63 0.48 -2.50
C ILE A 45 3.95 0.35 -3.86
N LEU A 46 4.75 0.50 -4.92
CA LEU A 46 4.37 0.25 -6.31
C LEU A 46 4.93 -1.10 -6.74
N TYR A 47 4.10 -1.98 -7.28
CA TYR A 47 4.59 -3.25 -7.82
C TYR A 47 5.14 -3.07 -9.27
N ALA A 48 5.91 -4.03 -9.79
CA ALA A 48 6.42 -4.00 -11.18
C ALA A 48 6.58 -5.41 -11.83
N GLY A 49 6.17 -5.60 -13.12
CA GLY A 49 6.05 -6.83 -14.00
C GLY A 49 4.61 -7.46 -14.28
N THR A 50 4.38 -8.80 -14.22
CA THR A 50 3.05 -9.49 -14.47
C THR A 50 2.40 -10.27 -13.28
N LEU A 51 1.07 -10.17 -13.06
CA LEU A 51 0.30 -11.03 -12.11
C LEU A 51 -0.42 -12.16 -12.87
N ASP A 52 -0.50 -13.35 -12.29
CA ASP A 52 -1.41 -14.41 -12.71
C ASP A 52 -2.69 -14.38 -11.85
N ASN A 53 -3.84 -14.72 -12.44
CA ASN A 53 -5.15 -14.62 -11.77
C ASN A 53 -5.30 -15.48 -10.51
N SER A 54 -4.37 -16.39 -10.24
CA SER A 54 -4.38 -17.23 -9.04
C SER A 54 -4.16 -16.43 -7.75
N THR A 55 -3.51 -15.26 -7.85
CA THR A 55 -3.10 -14.44 -6.68
C THR A 55 -4.18 -13.42 -6.25
N LEU A 56 -5.24 -13.24 -7.05
CA LEU A 56 -6.34 -12.29 -6.77
C LEU A 56 -7.54 -12.95 -6.06
N ASN A 57 -7.66 -14.28 -6.09
CA ASN A 57 -8.88 -15.01 -5.69
C ASN A 57 -8.79 -15.68 -4.30
N ASN A 58 -8.03 -15.11 -3.37
CA ASN A 58 -7.79 -15.72 -2.06
C ASN A 58 -8.95 -15.52 -1.06
N ASP A 59 -10.12 -15.01 -1.49
CA ASP A 59 -11.35 -15.13 -0.72
C ASP A 59 -12.01 -16.47 -1.05
N SER A 60 -11.81 -17.41 -0.12
CA SER A 60 -12.37 -18.75 -0.14
C SER A 60 -13.89 -18.74 -0.20
N THR A 61 -14.48 -19.15 -1.33
CA THR A 61 -15.73 -19.93 -1.36
C THR A 61 -15.70 -20.93 -2.52
N ILE A 62 -15.88 -22.20 -2.17
CA ILE A 62 -15.97 -23.32 -3.11
C ILE A 62 -17.35 -23.29 -3.77
N SER A 63 -17.42 -23.29 -5.10
CA SER A 63 -18.56 -23.88 -5.82
C SER A 63 -18.11 -24.44 -7.17
N THR A 64 -18.15 -25.76 -7.25
CA THR A 64 -18.17 -26.56 -8.47
C THR A 64 -19.36 -26.18 -9.34
N GLU A 65 -19.14 -25.91 -10.63
CA GLU A 65 -19.84 -26.56 -11.76
C GLU A 65 -19.35 -26.00 -13.10
N LYS A 66 -19.14 -26.92 -14.05
CA LYS A 66 -18.68 -26.67 -15.42
C LYS A 66 -19.89 -26.33 -16.29
N THR A 67 -19.86 -25.25 -17.08
CA THR A 67 -20.49 -25.22 -18.42
C THR A 67 -19.99 -24.03 -19.26
N GLU A 68 -20.22 -24.13 -20.56
CA GLU A 68 -19.36 -23.73 -21.68
C GLU A 68 -19.33 -22.25 -22.08
N ASN A 69 -18.12 -21.81 -22.44
CA ASN A 69 -17.74 -20.94 -23.57
C ASN A 69 -18.47 -19.62 -23.83
N LYS A 70 -17.99 -18.57 -23.15
CA LYS A 70 -17.72 -17.26 -23.76
C LYS A 70 -16.27 -16.90 -23.44
N VAL A 71 -15.38 -17.01 -24.43
CA VAL A 71 -13.96 -16.59 -24.27
C VAL A 71 -13.93 -15.07 -24.21
N THR A 72 -14.25 -14.56 -23.03
CA THR A 72 -13.85 -13.22 -22.59
C THR A 72 -12.37 -13.35 -22.28
N PRO A 73 -11.48 -12.45 -22.74
CA PRO A 73 -10.07 -12.58 -22.43
C PRO A 73 -9.92 -12.50 -20.91
N THR A 74 -9.65 -13.65 -20.28
CA THR A 74 -9.49 -13.79 -18.82
C THR A 74 -8.21 -13.10 -18.32
N THR A 75 -7.43 -12.48 -19.20
CA THR A 75 -6.18 -11.81 -18.88
C THR A 75 -6.36 -10.32 -19.10
N ILE A 76 -6.63 -9.57 -18.03
CA ILE A 76 -6.44 -8.12 -18.06
C ILE A 76 -4.92 -7.93 -17.96
N GLU A 77 -4.30 -7.33 -18.98
CA GLU A 77 -2.89 -6.93 -18.91
C GLU A 77 -2.73 -5.76 -17.94
N VAL A 78 -2.70 -6.07 -16.65
CA VAL A 78 -2.33 -5.09 -15.62
C VAL A 78 -0.84 -4.89 -15.71
N THR A 79 -0.41 -3.71 -16.14
CA THR A 79 1.01 -3.38 -16.13
C THR A 79 1.33 -3.05 -14.68
N ARG A 80 2.09 -3.87 -13.94
CA ARG A 80 2.20 -3.81 -12.44
C ARG A 80 2.49 -2.42 -11.80
N MET A 81 2.84 -1.36 -12.55
CA MET A 81 2.83 0.03 -12.04
C MET A 81 1.42 0.52 -11.66
N ASP A 82 0.38 -0.17 -12.11
CA ASP A 82 -1.02 0.18 -11.87
C ASP A 82 -1.51 -0.27 -10.49
N ILE A 83 -0.74 -1.09 -9.76
CA ILE A 83 -1.09 -1.56 -8.42
C ILE A 83 -0.21 -0.88 -7.39
N GLN A 84 -0.88 -0.14 -6.51
CA GLN A 84 -0.28 0.45 -5.35
C GLN A 84 -0.95 -0.08 -4.08
N GLU A 85 -0.11 -0.33 -3.08
CA GLU A 85 -0.54 -0.72 -1.74
C GLU A 85 0.06 0.23 -0.71
N VAL A 86 -0.66 0.42 0.38
CA VAL A 86 -0.19 1.17 1.54
C VAL A 86 0.05 0.19 2.66
N TYR A 87 1.20 0.33 3.31
CA TYR A 87 1.65 -0.49 4.40
C TYR A 87 1.95 0.34 5.64
N PHE A 88 1.81 -0.29 6.80
CA PHE A 88 2.39 0.16 8.05
C PHE A 88 3.57 -0.74 8.42
N HIS A 89 4.72 -0.12 8.64
CA HIS A 89 5.93 -0.76 9.13
C HIS A 89 6.18 -0.35 10.57
N ARG A 90 6.38 -1.34 11.45
CA ARG A 90 6.77 -1.08 12.84
C ARG A 90 8.30 -1.02 12.95
N ILE A 91 8.82 -0.01 13.62
CA ILE A 91 10.27 0.14 13.81
C ILE A 91 10.86 -1.05 14.58
N SER A 92 12.07 -1.45 14.19
CA SER A 92 12.80 -2.61 14.68
C SER A 92 12.09 -3.94 14.37
N THR A 93 11.40 -4.02 13.24
CA THR A 93 10.76 -5.27 12.77
C THR A 93 11.16 -5.62 11.35
N ARG A 94 10.92 -6.87 10.94
CA ARG A 94 11.17 -7.28 9.55
C ARG A 94 10.03 -6.77 8.68
N ARG A 95 10.36 -6.31 7.47
CA ARG A 95 9.37 -5.93 6.43
C ARG A 95 8.30 -7.00 6.17
N SER A 96 8.60 -8.28 6.39
CA SER A 96 7.63 -9.38 6.26
C SER A 96 6.48 -9.31 7.28
N SER A 97 6.62 -8.48 8.32
CA SER A 97 5.61 -8.23 9.36
C SER A 97 4.82 -6.94 9.12
N ASP A 98 5.06 -6.26 7.99
CA ASP A 98 4.37 -5.02 7.65
C ASP A 98 2.89 -5.30 7.34
N ILE A 99 2.03 -4.44 7.85
CA ILE A 99 0.58 -4.58 7.77
C ILE A 99 0.08 -3.88 6.51
N CYS A 100 -0.59 -4.59 5.60
CA CYS A 100 -1.22 -3.97 4.44
C CYS A 100 -2.54 -3.31 4.86
N ILE A 101 -2.59 -1.98 4.79
CA ILE A 101 -3.74 -1.18 5.23
C ILE A 101 -4.59 -0.66 4.07
N ALA A 102 -4.06 -0.66 2.85
CA ALA A 102 -4.87 -0.38 1.67
C ALA A 102 -4.26 -1.05 0.44
N ARG A 103 -5.13 -1.49 -0.47
CA ARG A 103 -4.78 -2.01 -1.78
C ARG A 103 -5.75 -1.45 -2.79
N CYS A 104 -5.24 -0.93 -3.90
CA CYS A 104 -6.07 -0.52 -5.01
C CYS A 104 -6.02 -1.58 -6.11
N VAL A 105 -7.02 -2.46 -6.13
CA VAL A 105 -7.18 -3.46 -7.20
C VAL A 105 -8.48 -3.30 -7.98
N ASP A 106 -9.47 -2.61 -7.42
CA ASP A 106 -10.82 -2.56 -7.99
C ASP A 106 -10.91 -1.64 -9.22
N ASP A 107 -10.09 -0.58 -9.27
CA ASP A 107 -9.97 0.31 -10.41
C ASP A 107 -8.51 0.29 -10.89
N LEU A 108 -8.22 -0.56 -11.88
CA LEU A 108 -6.91 -0.71 -12.55
C LEU A 108 -6.48 0.54 -13.37
N ASP A 109 -7.06 1.68 -13.06
CA ASP A 109 -7.01 2.93 -13.80
C ASP A 109 -5.82 3.81 -13.38
N ARG A 110 -4.64 3.20 -13.13
CA ARG A 110 -3.40 3.93 -12.78
C ARG A 110 -3.57 4.88 -11.59
N LEU A 111 -4.17 4.38 -10.52
CA LEU A 111 -4.37 5.15 -9.30
C LEU A 111 -3.09 5.23 -8.48
N PHE A 112 -2.78 6.43 -7.98
CA PHE A 112 -1.60 6.70 -7.15
C PHE A 112 -2.01 7.13 -5.74
N PHE A 113 -1.57 6.38 -4.73
CA PHE A 113 -1.70 6.71 -3.32
C PHE A 113 -0.54 7.60 -2.87
N SER A 114 -0.89 8.70 -2.21
CA SER A 114 -0.01 9.41 -1.29
C SER A 114 -0.68 9.39 0.07
N VAL A 115 0.09 9.11 1.13
CA VAL A 115 -0.44 9.08 2.49
C VAL A 115 0.28 10.08 3.38
N GLU A 116 -0.48 10.71 4.25
CA GLU A 116 0.03 11.64 5.26
C GLU A 116 -0.73 11.48 6.58
N THR A 117 -0.02 11.65 7.69
CA THR A 117 -0.63 11.72 9.01
C THR A 117 -1.07 13.14 9.31
N SER A 118 -2.23 13.31 9.93
CA SER A 118 -2.66 14.61 10.44
C SER A 118 -1.73 15.08 11.56
N ASP A 119 -1.57 16.40 11.70
CA ASP A 119 -0.69 17.02 12.72
C ASP A 119 -1.01 16.59 14.14
N ASP A 120 -2.28 16.30 14.43
CA ASP A 120 -2.73 15.82 15.75
C ASP A 120 -2.55 14.30 15.96
N GLY A 121 -2.11 13.59 14.92
CA GLY A 121 -1.88 12.14 14.90
C GLY A 121 -3.15 11.29 14.94
N GLN A 122 -4.32 11.90 14.73
CA GLN A 122 -5.63 11.23 14.82
C GLN A 122 -6.06 10.58 13.52
N TYR A 123 -5.47 10.95 12.38
CA TYR A 123 -5.86 10.45 11.08
C TYR A 123 -4.66 10.10 10.22
N LEU A 124 -4.81 9.03 9.44
CA LEU A 124 -4.05 8.83 8.22
C LEU A 124 -4.96 9.24 7.07
N ILE A 125 -4.46 10.11 6.22
CA ILE A 125 -5.17 10.65 5.06
C ILE A 125 -4.51 10.08 3.83
N ALA A 126 -5.28 9.44 2.96
CA ALA A 126 -4.83 8.98 1.66
C ALA A 126 -5.41 9.89 0.58
N SER A 127 -4.52 10.55 -0.16
CA SER A 127 -4.84 11.25 -1.42
C SER A 127 -4.61 10.30 -2.58
N ILE A 128 -5.66 10.03 -3.36
CA ILE A 128 -5.64 9.04 -4.43
C ILE A 128 -5.90 9.76 -5.76
N SER A 129 -4.89 9.83 -6.61
CA SER A 129 -4.96 10.51 -7.90
C SER A 129 -5.03 9.53 -9.06
N LYS A 130 -5.70 9.93 -10.15
CA LYS A 130 -5.72 9.17 -11.42
C LYS A 130 -4.80 9.82 -12.44
N GLY A 131 -3.60 9.27 -12.62
CA GLY A 131 -2.60 9.82 -13.53
C GLY A 131 -2.26 11.29 -13.21
N THR A 132 -2.50 12.19 -14.16
CA THR A 132 -2.26 13.64 -14.00
C THR A 132 -3.56 14.46 -13.95
N LEU A 133 -4.71 13.80 -13.76
CA LEU A 133 -5.99 14.49 -13.62
C LEU A 133 -5.99 15.34 -12.34
N ARG A 134 -6.72 16.45 -12.36
CA ARG A 134 -6.88 17.35 -11.20
C ARG A 134 -8.07 16.94 -10.33
N GLU A 135 -8.24 15.64 -10.16
CA GLU A 135 -9.31 15.03 -9.38
C GLU A 135 -8.65 13.99 -8.47
N ASN A 136 -8.93 14.08 -7.17
CA ASN A 136 -8.37 13.17 -6.18
C ASN A 136 -9.51 12.68 -5.29
N LYS A 137 -9.50 11.39 -5.00
CA LYS A 137 -10.29 10.84 -3.89
C LYS A 137 -9.53 11.06 -2.59
N LEU A 138 -10.26 11.23 -1.49
CA LEU A 138 -9.69 11.36 -0.17
C LEU A 138 -10.23 10.27 0.73
N TRP A 139 -9.35 9.43 1.27
CA TRP A 139 -9.74 8.43 2.26
C TRP A 139 -9.12 8.78 3.61
N PHE A 140 -9.89 8.56 4.68
CA PHE A 140 -9.48 8.82 6.06
C PHE A 140 -9.52 7.53 6.86
N LEU A 141 -8.45 7.26 7.59
CA LEU A 141 -8.37 6.20 8.58
C LEU A 141 -8.16 6.82 9.95
N SER A 142 -9.05 6.52 10.89
CA SER A 142 -8.89 6.95 12.28
C SER A 142 -7.70 6.22 12.91
N LEU A 143 -6.78 6.99 13.48
CA LEU A 143 -5.66 6.51 14.26
C LEU A 143 -5.95 6.79 15.74
N SER A 144 -5.78 5.80 16.61
CA SER A 144 -5.95 6.00 18.06
C SER A 144 -4.75 6.69 18.73
N LYS A 145 -3.95 7.44 17.97
CA LYS A 145 -2.58 7.90 18.30
C LYS A 145 -1.60 6.79 18.71
N SER A 146 -2.00 5.53 18.57
CA SER A 146 -1.21 4.37 18.94
C SER A 146 -1.04 3.48 17.72
N SER A 147 0.21 3.10 17.45
CA SER A 147 0.54 2.12 16.41
C SER A 147 -0.10 0.76 16.64
N ASN A 148 -0.51 0.44 17.87
CA ASN A 148 -1.14 -0.84 18.20
C ASN A 148 -2.58 -0.95 17.68
N SER A 149 -3.24 0.15 17.29
CA SER A 149 -4.58 0.08 16.69
C SER A 149 -4.56 -0.18 15.18
N ILE A 150 -3.38 -0.29 14.57
CA ILE A 150 -3.25 -0.51 13.13
C ILE A 150 -3.44 -1.99 12.87
N VAL A 151 -4.38 -2.30 11.97
CA VAL A 151 -4.78 -3.67 11.62
C VAL A 151 -4.76 -3.83 10.10
N GLU A 152 -4.74 -5.07 9.63
CA GLU A 152 -4.88 -5.36 8.18
C GLU A 152 -6.26 -4.94 7.68
N LYS A 153 -6.31 -4.38 6.47
CA LYS A 153 -7.55 -3.97 5.79
C LYS A 153 -8.53 -3.22 6.73
N PRO A 154 -8.11 -2.12 7.37
CA PRO A 154 -8.98 -1.36 8.27
C PRO A 154 -10.10 -0.66 7.49
N ASP A 155 -11.15 -0.26 8.21
CA ASP A 155 -12.26 0.49 7.65
C ASP A 155 -11.86 1.94 7.33
N TRP A 156 -11.75 2.25 6.05
CA TRP A 156 -11.51 3.61 5.56
C TRP A 156 -12.82 4.36 5.35
N ILE A 157 -12.88 5.60 5.83
CA ILE A 157 -13.92 6.56 5.47
C ILE A 157 -13.53 7.16 4.12
N LYS A 158 -14.32 6.91 3.08
CA LYS A 158 -14.01 7.32 1.70
C LYS A 158 -14.84 8.54 1.30
N LEU A 159 -14.16 9.56 0.79
CA LEU A 159 -14.74 10.71 0.11
C LEU A 159 -14.38 10.63 -1.38
N ASP A 160 -15.41 10.64 -2.23
CA ASP A 160 -15.30 10.57 -3.69
C ASP A 160 -15.41 11.93 -4.38
#